data_AF-A0A9D0HE65-F1
#
_entry.id   AF-A0A9D0HE65-F1
#
_cell.length_a   1.000
_cell.length_b   1.000
_cell.length_c   1.000
_cell.angle_alpha   90.00
_cell.angle_beta   90.00
_cell.angle_gamma   90.00
#
_symmetry.space_group_name_H-M   'P 1'
#
loop_
_entity.id
_entity.type
_entity.pdbx_description
1 polymer ?
#
loop_
_entity_poly.entity_id
_entity_poly.type
_entity_poly.pdbx_seq_one_letter_code
_entity_poly.pdbx_strand_id
1 'polypeptide(L)'
;MPAPHKTELLPIRCDPSLSGATLPWQIQPGRHSHTVVVKATLELLTGKLRNEADMPCGDIPSGDTLSSSLRYPSDFAILKPRADVVLHGHAHAAGKRRMQVRFRFGRAFDRRLAVMGRRHFGRDGTPTEPARFDSLPLIWEHAFGGVDRANPVGCGLADVVPRIELLGKLIEKRGDAPVAAGVAAIPPLWPQRWSLLGHYDERWLAERYPYFAPDMDWRFFQCAPWAQQLDTLTGTESYLLEGVHPEHPQLRGRLPGIQPQCVAVRGDRLSLVPLRLDTVVFQPDALKAQLIWRGRVEVSQRTGHDINELYVVTSSCDKPLSEAQMGQRYLVTRSLEMGLFLPAQLEQLQDNDNGADDGQLQRRIHARLRAAGITLSQLTAASEAPPRASRKRAPGTSLRDSGRRPLVTARLRDGHCLDALDLSDSDLSGLDFAGRSLLGCDLRRANLSGSDLRRADLRMAQLEGCDLRHADLREALLDGADLEATWLDGARLDGASLVGASVVAAQAEQLSATAITATGLMAGRANLPHANFSGALLSLADFSDADLRGAQFERAQLDDARFYRTLADDSTFAKATLT
;
A
#
# COMPACT_ATOMS: atom_id res chain seq x y z
N MET A 1 30.99 -13.38 -12.69
CA MET A 1 29.72 -12.64 -12.65
C MET A 1 29.62 -11.96 -11.30
N PRO A 2 29.25 -10.66 -11.21
CA PRO A 2 29.04 -10.04 -9.91
C PRO A 2 27.88 -10.79 -9.23
N ALA A 3 28.06 -11.17 -7.96
CA ALA A 3 27.02 -11.81 -7.18
C ALA A 3 25.76 -10.92 -7.14
N PRO A 4 24.54 -11.47 -7.24
CA PRO A 4 23.33 -10.67 -7.13
C PRO A 4 23.33 -9.97 -5.78
N HIS A 5 23.29 -8.63 -5.82
CA HIS A 5 23.14 -7.79 -4.64
C HIS A 5 21.88 -8.22 -3.90
N LYS A 6 22.03 -8.74 -2.67
CA LYS A 6 20.88 -8.99 -1.80
C LYS A 6 20.14 -7.68 -1.61
N THR A 7 18.94 -7.63 -2.16
CA THR A 7 17.96 -6.59 -1.91
C THR A 7 17.61 -6.65 -0.42
N GLU A 8 17.51 -5.52 0.26
CA GLU A 8 17.26 -5.42 1.72
C GLU A 8 15.83 -5.79 2.15
N LEU A 9 15.10 -6.47 1.26
CA LEU A 9 13.82 -7.08 1.53
C LEU A 9 14.04 -8.57 1.76
N LEU A 10 13.23 -9.14 2.65
CA LEU A 10 13.21 -10.57 2.93
C LEU A 10 13.06 -11.35 1.60
N PRO A 11 14.01 -12.21 1.22
CA PRO A 11 13.98 -12.86 -0.08
C PRO A 11 12.70 -13.68 -0.23
N ILE A 12 11.98 -13.49 -1.33
CA ILE A 12 10.76 -14.24 -1.63
C ILE A 12 10.86 -14.88 -3.00
N ARG A 13 10.58 -16.19 -3.02
CA ARG A 13 10.61 -17.03 -4.20
C ARG A 13 9.22 -17.58 -4.43
N CYS A 14 8.68 -17.34 -5.62
CA CYS A 14 7.34 -17.75 -5.99
C CYS A 14 7.37 -18.70 -7.19
N ASP A 15 6.34 -19.54 -7.30
CA ASP A 15 6.01 -20.23 -8.55
C ASP A 15 5.91 -19.24 -9.72
N PRO A 16 6.23 -19.65 -10.97
CA PRO A 16 6.33 -18.74 -12.11
C PRO A 16 5.07 -17.92 -12.43
N SER A 17 3.89 -18.38 -12.00
CA SER A 17 2.59 -17.71 -12.20
C SER A 17 2.27 -16.67 -11.13
N LEU A 18 3.15 -16.48 -10.13
CA LEU A 18 2.95 -15.61 -8.98
C LEU A 18 4.07 -14.57 -8.87
N SER A 19 3.73 -13.41 -8.33
CA SER A 19 4.68 -12.39 -7.87
C SER A 19 4.63 -12.29 -6.35
N GLY A 20 5.76 -12.06 -5.70
CA GLY A 20 5.85 -11.96 -4.24
C GLY A 20 6.59 -10.70 -3.81
N ALA A 21 6.13 -10.10 -2.71
CA ALA A 21 6.83 -9.02 -2.04
C ALA A 21 6.66 -9.12 -0.52
N THR A 22 7.53 -8.44 0.21
CA THR A 22 7.46 -8.32 1.67
C THR A 22 7.46 -6.86 2.09
N LEU A 23 6.74 -6.56 3.16
CA LEU A 23 6.69 -5.24 3.79
C LEU A 23 7.07 -5.42 5.26
N PRO A 24 8.17 -4.84 5.78
CA PRO A 24 8.53 -4.88 7.19
C PRO A 24 7.68 -3.90 8.01
N TRP A 25 7.24 -4.32 9.19
CA TRP A 25 6.42 -3.50 10.08
C TRP A 25 6.34 -4.07 11.51
N GLN A 26 5.58 -3.40 12.39
CA GLN A 26 5.49 -3.76 13.80
C GLN A 26 4.10 -3.45 14.39
N ILE A 27 3.28 -4.47 14.71
CA ILE A 27 2.00 -4.27 15.45
C ILE A 27 2.28 -3.85 16.89
N GLN A 28 3.21 -4.56 17.52
CA GLN A 28 3.47 -4.48 18.94
C GLN A 28 4.90 -4.01 19.19
N PRO A 29 5.10 -3.11 20.17
CA PRO A 29 6.44 -2.76 20.63
C PRO A 29 7.33 -3.98 20.85
N GLY A 30 8.58 -3.92 20.40
CA GLY A 30 9.55 -5.03 20.40
C GLY A 30 9.30 -6.23 19.47
N ARG A 31 8.15 -6.37 18.77
CA ARG A 31 7.87 -7.51 17.88
C ARG A 31 7.85 -7.16 16.39
N HIS A 32 8.95 -7.41 15.70
CA HIS A 32 9.05 -7.22 14.25
C HIS A 32 8.27 -8.29 13.48
N SER A 33 7.61 -7.89 12.40
CA SER A 33 6.97 -8.80 11.47
C SER A 33 7.05 -8.29 10.04
N HIS A 34 6.96 -9.20 9.09
CA HIS A 34 6.82 -8.87 7.68
C HIS A 34 5.44 -9.29 7.21
N THR A 35 4.78 -8.41 6.47
CA THR A 35 3.61 -8.77 5.68
C THR A 35 4.10 -9.36 4.38
N VAL A 36 3.65 -10.58 4.09
CA VAL A 36 3.93 -11.28 2.84
C VAL A 36 2.77 -11.00 1.90
N VAL A 37 3.05 -10.43 0.74
CA VAL A 37 2.06 -10.16 -0.31
C VAL A 37 2.39 -11.03 -1.51
N VAL A 38 1.42 -11.84 -1.94
CA VAL A 38 1.52 -12.70 -3.13
C VAL A 38 0.43 -12.27 -4.09
N LYS A 39 0.76 -12.14 -5.37
CA LYS A 39 -0.13 -11.61 -6.40
C LYS A 39 -0.16 -12.50 -7.64
N ALA A 40 -1.32 -12.57 -8.28
CA ALA A 40 -1.49 -13.20 -9.59
C ALA A 40 -2.50 -12.43 -10.45
N THR A 41 -2.29 -12.43 -11.76
CA THR A 41 -3.25 -11.92 -12.73
C THR A 41 -4.13 -13.07 -13.23
N LEU A 42 -5.45 -12.95 -13.10
CA LEU A 42 -6.46 -13.84 -13.68
C LEU A 42 -6.95 -13.27 -15.02
N GLU A 43 -6.84 -14.03 -16.10
CA GLU A 43 -7.52 -13.73 -17.36
C GLU A 43 -9.02 -14.03 -17.25
N LEU A 44 -9.88 -13.03 -17.47
CA LEU A 44 -11.33 -13.17 -17.24
C LEU A 44 -12.03 -14.08 -18.26
N LEU A 45 -11.48 -14.21 -19.47
CA LEU A 45 -12.06 -15.04 -20.53
C LEU A 45 -11.64 -16.51 -20.43
N THR A 46 -10.38 -16.77 -20.08
CA THR A 46 -9.81 -18.12 -20.06
C THR A 46 -9.80 -18.75 -18.67
N GLY A 47 -9.88 -17.93 -17.61
CA GLY A 47 -9.73 -18.37 -16.22
C GLY A 47 -8.31 -18.75 -15.83
N LYS A 48 -7.32 -18.51 -16.70
CA LYS A 48 -5.90 -18.85 -16.45
C LYS A 48 -5.21 -17.78 -15.62
N LEU A 49 -4.26 -18.20 -14.79
CA LEU A 49 -3.37 -17.30 -14.07
C LEU A 49 -2.11 -16.99 -14.90
N ARG A 50 -1.66 -15.74 -14.81
CA ARG A 50 -0.38 -15.26 -15.33
C ARG A 50 0.36 -14.40 -14.32
N ASN A 51 1.68 -14.41 -14.46
CA ASN A 51 2.58 -13.48 -13.79
C ASN A 51 2.83 -12.27 -14.69
N GLU A 52 1.86 -11.35 -14.71
CA GLU A 52 1.96 -10.07 -15.44
C GLU A 52 2.01 -8.88 -14.48
N ALA A 53 2.20 -9.14 -13.17
CA ALA A 53 1.98 -8.14 -12.16
C ALA A 53 3.28 -7.39 -11.82
N ASP A 54 3.41 -6.18 -12.36
CA ASP A 54 4.07 -5.14 -11.58
C ASP A 54 3.28 -5.00 -10.27
N MET A 55 3.97 -5.08 -9.15
CA MET A 55 3.42 -4.74 -7.83
C MET A 55 3.31 -3.22 -7.78
N PRO A 56 2.09 -2.64 -7.78
CA PRO A 56 1.91 -1.20 -7.72
C PRO A 56 2.27 -0.79 -6.30
N CYS A 57 3.23 0.10 -6.25
CA CYS A 57 3.75 0.67 -5.04
C CYS A 57 3.06 2.00 -4.84
N GLY A 58 2.29 2.09 -3.76
CA GLY A 58 1.45 3.25 -3.45
C GLY A 58 0.11 3.28 -4.18
N ASP A 59 -0.70 4.25 -3.75
CA ASP A 59 -2.01 4.53 -4.31
C ASP A 59 -1.86 5.32 -5.63
N ILE A 60 -2.45 4.82 -6.71
CA ILE A 60 -2.47 5.51 -8.01
C ILE A 60 -3.77 6.32 -8.14
N PRO A 61 -3.71 7.66 -8.20
CA PRO A 61 -4.90 8.48 -8.37
C PRO A 61 -5.52 8.32 -9.78
N SER A 62 -6.83 8.55 -9.87
CA SER A 62 -7.60 8.54 -11.12
C SER A 62 -7.31 9.77 -11.98
N GLY A 63 -7.02 10.91 -11.32
CA GLY A 63 -6.71 12.18 -11.94
C GLY A 63 -5.31 12.70 -11.57
N ASP A 64 -5.05 13.95 -11.94
CA ASP A 64 -3.73 14.57 -11.81
C ASP A 64 -3.44 15.12 -10.41
N THR A 65 -4.24 14.80 -9.39
CA THR A 65 -4.02 15.27 -8.01
C THR A 65 -4.14 14.10 -7.04
N LEU A 66 -3.46 14.15 -5.89
CA LEU A 66 -3.65 13.14 -4.85
C LEU A 66 -5.02 13.23 -4.15
N SER A 67 -5.70 14.36 -4.30
CA SER A 67 -7.10 14.50 -3.87
C SER A 67 -8.07 13.67 -4.71
N SER A 68 -7.71 13.27 -5.94
CA SER A 68 -8.58 12.46 -6.81
C SER A 68 -8.87 11.08 -6.21
N SER A 69 -9.95 10.46 -6.66
CA SER A 69 -10.27 9.08 -6.26
C SER A 69 -9.24 8.08 -6.80
N LEU A 70 -9.19 6.84 -6.29
CA LEU A 70 -8.16 5.88 -6.69
C LEU A 70 -8.47 5.16 -8.00
N ARG A 71 -7.48 5.13 -8.89
CA ARG A 71 -7.43 4.23 -10.05
C ARG A 71 -7.03 2.83 -9.62
N TYR A 72 -5.95 2.74 -8.85
CA TYR A 72 -5.43 1.49 -8.32
C TYR A 72 -4.96 1.72 -6.88
N PRO A 73 -5.47 0.97 -5.89
CA PRO A 73 -5.00 1.09 -4.52
C PRO A 73 -3.68 0.35 -4.32
N SER A 74 -2.82 0.82 -3.40
CA SER A 74 -1.57 0.13 -3.08
C SER A 74 -1.81 -1.35 -2.71
N ASP A 75 -0.95 -2.23 -3.24
CA ASP A 75 -0.91 -3.64 -2.82
C ASP A 75 -0.17 -3.80 -1.48
N PHE A 76 0.38 -2.73 -0.90
CA PHE A 76 1.08 -2.75 0.38
C PHE A 76 0.18 -2.26 1.51
N ALA A 77 -0.76 -3.12 1.89
CA ALA A 77 -1.48 -3.01 3.16
C ALA A 77 -0.80 -3.86 4.24
N ILE A 78 -0.72 -3.35 5.46
CA ILE A 78 -0.13 -4.08 6.60
C ILE A 78 -0.96 -5.32 6.94
N LEU A 79 -2.26 -5.09 7.20
CA LEU A 79 -3.21 -6.12 7.56
C LEU A 79 -4.57 -5.72 7.01
N LYS A 80 -5.28 -6.67 6.45
CA LYS A 80 -6.69 -6.52 6.08
C LYS A 80 -7.49 -7.48 6.95
N PRO A 81 -8.42 -7.05 7.82
CA PRO A 81 -9.22 -7.99 8.60
C PRO A 81 -10.26 -8.71 7.73
N ARG A 82 -10.72 -8.07 6.66
CA ARG A 82 -11.73 -8.54 5.71
C ARG A 82 -11.15 -8.64 4.30
N ALA A 83 -11.94 -9.11 3.35
CA ALA A 83 -11.58 -9.14 1.94
C ALA A 83 -12.21 -7.97 1.16
N ASP A 84 -11.40 -7.30 0.35
CA ASP A 84 -11.82 -6.23 -0.55
C ASP A 84 -12.15 -6.79 -1.93
N VAL A 85 -13.29 -6.38 -2.50
CA VAL A 85 -13.61 -6.62 -3.91
C VAL A 85 -13.96 -5.31 -4.62
N VAL A 86 -13.15 -4.90 -5.58
CA VAL A 86 -13.30 -3.62 -6.30
C VAL A 86 -13.25 -3.81 -7.80
N LEU A 87 -13.80 -2.85 -8.53
CA LEU A 87 -13.78 -2.81 -9.99
C LEU A 87 -13.24 -1.47 -10.46
N HIS A 88 -12.23 -1.52 -11.32
CA HIS A 88 -11.67 -0.38 -12.01
C HIS A 88 -11.84 -0.58 -13.52
N GLY A 89 -12.70 0.21 -14.16
CA GLY A 89 -12.94 0.15 -15.59
C GLY A 89 -14.02 1.12 -16.02
N HIS A 90 -14.59 0.90 -17.20
CA HIS A 90 -15.58 1.79 -17.77
C HIS A 90 -16.96 1.13 -17.91
N ALA A 91 -18.01 1.95 -17.88
CA ALA A 91 -19.33 1.57 -18.34
C ALA A 91 -19.44 1.81 -19.85
N HIS A 92 -19.88 0.82 -20.62
CA HIS A 92 -19.99 0.89 -22.08
C HIS A 92 -21.44 0.95 -22.54
N ALA A 93 -21.89 2.15 -22.93
CA ALA A 93 -23.28 2.44 -23.23
C ALA A 93 -23.64 2.33 -24.72
N ALA A 94 -22.65 2.27 -25.62
CA ALA A 94 -22.84 2.17 -27.07
C ALA A 94 -23.87 3.21 -27.59
N GLY A 95 -23.60 4.49 -27.31
CA GLY A 95 -24.45 5.61 -27.70
C GLY A 95 -25.78 5.76 -26.95
N LYS A 96 -26.07 4.94 -25.92
CA LYS A 96 -27.27 5.10 -25.09
C LYS A 96 -27.15 6.34 -24.18
N ARG A 97 -28.31 6.87 -23.76
CA ARG A 97 -28.38 7.98 -22.79
C ARG A 97 -28.23 7.51 -21.34
N ARG A 98 -28.68 6.28 -21.07
CA ARG A 98 -28.63 5.62 -19.77
C ARG A 98 -28.38 4.13 -19.96
N MET A 99 -27.70 3.51 -19.00
CA MET A 99 -27.50 2.08 -18.93
C MET A 99 -27.42 1.62 -17.48
N GLN A 100 -27.43 0.30 -17.28
CA GLN A 100 -27.14 -0.31 -16.00
C GLN A 100 -25.76 -0.96 -16.05
N VAL A 101 -24.98 -0.78 -14.99
CA VAL A 101 -23.83 -1.62 -14.67
C VAL A 101 -24.19 -2.52 -13.51
N ARG A 102 -23.84 -3.81 -13.58
CA ARG A 102 -23.98 -4.74 -12.46
C ARG A 102 -22.62 -5.35 -12.13
N PHE A 103 -22.28 -5.33 -10.86
CA PHE A 103 -21.12 -6.01 -10.30
C PHE A 103 -21.59 -6.96 -9.20
N ARG A 104 -21.57 -8.26 -9.49
CA ARG A 104 -21.90 -9.30 -8.53
C ARG A 104 -20.68 -10.19 -8.29
N PHE A 105 -20.39 -10.47 -7.03
CA PHE A 105 -19.27 -11.30 -6.61
C PHE A 105 -19.66 -12.18 -5.42
N GLY A 106 -19.48 -13.49 -5.61
CA GLY A 106 -19.98 -14.50 -4.69
C GLY A 106 -21.49 -14.39 -4.45
N ARG A 107 -21.93 -14.85 -3.27
CA ARG A 107 -23.31 -14.70 -2.80
C ARG A 107 -23.52 -13.44 -1.96
N ALA A 108 -22.44 -12.86 -1.45
CA ALA A 108 -22.47 -11.78 -0.46
C ALA A 108 -22.58 -10.38 -1.08
N PHE A 109 -22.25 -10.20 -2.36
CA PHE A 109 -22.21 -8.88 -2.99
C PHE A 109 -22.89 -8.83 -4.35
N ASP A 110 -23.83 -7.90 -4.53
CA ASP A 110 -24.49 -7.55 -5.79
C ASP A 110 -24.80 -6.06 -5.82
N ARG A 111 -24.10 -5.31 -6.67
CA ARG A 111 -24.27 -3.88 -6.86
C ARG A 111 -24.78 -3.57 -8.25
N ARG A 112 -25.81 -2.73 -8.32
CA ARG A 112 -26.40 -2.23 -9.57
C ARG A 112 -26.36 -0.72 -9.59
N LEU A 113 -25.70 -0.18 -10.61
CA LEU A 113 -25.53 1.26 -10.81
C LEU A 113 -26.35 1.69 -12.02
N ALA A 114 -27.03 2.83 -11.88
CA ALA A 114 -27.54 3.57 -13.02
C ALA A 114 -26.42 4.49 -13.52
N VAL A 115 -26.06 4.32 -14.79
CA VAL A 115 -24.97 5.07 -15.44
C VAL A 115 -25.58 5.91 -16.55
N MET A 116 -25.36 7.22 -16.50
CA MET A 116 -26.04 8.19 -17.33
C MET A 116 -25.06 9.16 -17.99
N GLY A 117 -25.48 9.71 -19.14
CA GLY A 117 -24.77 10.82 -19.76
C GLY A 117 -24.82 12.07 -18.90
N ARG A 118 -24.07 13.10 -19.32
CA ARG A 118 -24.04 14.40 -18.65
C ARG A 118 -25.45 14.97 -18.53
N ARG A 119 -25.73 15.56 -17.36
CA ARG A 119 -26.98 16.22 -17.00
C ARG A 119 -26.69 17.40 -16.07
N HIS A 120 -27.60 18.35 -16.05
CA HIS A 120 -27.63 19.44 -15.09
C HIS A 120 -29.03 19.52 -14.49
N PHE A 121 -29.18 20.28 -13.41
CA PHE A 121 -30.51 20.59 -12.90
C PHE A 121 -31.14 21.70 -13.76
N GLY A 122 -32.37 21.46 -14.23
CA GLY A 122 -33.21 22.44 -14.90
C GLY A 122 -33.63 23.57 -13.96
N ARG A 123 -34.37 24.55 -14.51
CA ARG A 123 -34.89 25.70 -13.73
C ARG A 123 -35.88 25.27 -12.65
N ASP A 124 -36.60 24.19 -12.89
CA ASP A 124 -37.53 23.54 -11.95
C ASP A 124 -36.82 22.66 -10.91
N GLY A 125 -35.48 22.58 -10.97
CA GLY A 125 -34.68 21.76 -10.08
C GLY A 125 -34.67 20.26 -10.42
N THR A 126 -35.28 19.83 -11.53
CA THR A 126 -35.24 18.42 -11.95
C THR A 126 -34.03 18.14 -12.84
N PRO A 127 -33.43 16.94 -12.82
CA PRO A 127 -32.36 16.59 -13.75
C PRO A 127 -32.84 16.61 -15.21
N THR A 128 -32.07 17.24 -16.10
CA THR A 128 -32.35 17.19 -17.54
C THR A 128 -32.25 15.78 -18.12
N GLU A 129 -32.75 15.59 -19.35
CA GLU A 129 -32.55 14.33 -20.06
C GLU A 129 -31.03 14.06 -20.24
N PRO A 130 -30.53 12.84 -19.95
CA PRO A 130 -29.12 12.55 -20.13
C PRO A 130 -28.68 12.63 -21.60
N ALA A 131 -27.51 13.21 -21.82
CA ALA A 131 -26.84 13.14 -23.12
C ALA A 131 -26.50 11.68 -23.50
N ARG A 132 -26.30 11.41 -24.78
CA ARG A 132 -25.74 10.12 -25.24
C ARG A 132 -24.26 10.04 -24.86
N PHE A 133 -23.78 8.83 -24.59
CA PHE A 133 -22.37 8.57 -24.34
C PHE A 133 -22.00 7.15 -24.79
N ASP A 134 -20.74 6.94 -25.14
CA ASP A 134 -20.22 5.63 -25.51
C ASP A 134 -19.58 4.91 -24.33
N SER A 135 -18.79 5.64 -23.56
CA SER A 135 -18.07 5.13 -22.39
C SER A 135 -18.07 6.15 -21.24
N LEU A 136 -18.06 5.65 -20.01
CA LEU A 136 -17.91 6.46 -18.80
C LEU A 136 -17.01 5.72 -17.78
N PRO A 137 -15.88 6.31 -17.33
CA PRO A 137 -15.09 5.73 -16.25
C PRO A 137 -15.93 5.56 -14.98
N LEU A 138 -15.80 4.42 -14.32
CA LEU A 138 -16.52 4.09 -13.08
C LEU A 138 -15.77 4.64 -11.84
N ILE A 139 -15.51 5.95 -11.84
CA ILE A 139 -14.77 6.66 -10.78
C ILE A 139 -15.71 7.49 -9.90
N TRP A 140 -15.25 7.88 -8.71
CA TRP A 140 -16.09 8.51 -7.70
C TRP A 140 -16.44 9.98 -7.99
N GLU A 141 -15.67 10.65 -8.84
CA GLU A 141 -15.93 12.01 -9.32
C GLU A 141 -17.27 12.10 -10.07
N HIS A 142 -17.77 10.97 -10.58
CA HIS A 142 -19.04 10.87 -11.27
C HIS A 142 -20.22 10.45 -10.38
N ALA A 143 -19.95 10.18 -9.10
CA ALA A 143 -20.96 9.83 -8.10
C ALA A 143 -21.34 11.04 -7.23
N PHE A 144 -22.44 10.90 -6.48
CA PHE A 144 -22.84 11.93 -5.53
C PHE A 144 -21.76 12.16 -4.46
N GLY A 145 -21.50 13.41 -4.09
CA GLY A 145 -20.50 13.78 -3.10
C GLY A 145 -20.20 15.28 -3.05
N GLY A 146 -19.08 15.64 -2.44
CA GLY A 146 -18.58 17.00 -2.27
C GLY A 146 -17.75 17.12 -0.99
N VAL A 147 -17.07 18.27 -0.83
CA VAL A 147 -16.28 18.61 0.36
C VAL A 147 -17.13 18.37 1.62
N ASP A 148 -16.55 17.70 2.62
CA ASP A 148 -17.18 17.25 3.87
C ASP A 148 -18.21 16.10 3.77
N ARG A 149 -18.25 15.37 2.65
CA ARG A 149 -19.08 14.15 2.51
C ARG A 149 -18.23 12.89 2.43
N ALA A 150 -18.92 11.74 2.53
CA ALA A 150 -18.29 10.42 2.41
C ALA A 150 -17.52 10.21 1.08
N ASN A 151 -17.91 10.92 0.02
CA ASN A 151 -17.18 11.02 -1.24
C ASN A 151 -16.76 12.48 -1.46
N PRO A 152 -15.56 12.90 -0.98
CA PRO A 152 -15.10 14.29 -1.04
C PRO A 152 -14.98 14.87 -2.45
N VAL A 153 -14.74 14.04 -3.45
CA VAL A 153 -14.54 14.46 -4.85
C VAL A 153 -15.77 14.33 -5.74
N GLY A 154 -16.90 13.88 -5.17
CA GLY A 154 -18.13 13.69 -5.91
C GLY A 154 -18.81 15.00 -6.32
N CYS A 155 -19.90 14.88 -7.07
CA CYS A 155 -20.70 16.00 -7.56
C CYS A 155 -22.16 15.92 -7.05
N GLY A 156 -23.04 16.80 -7.52
CA GLY A 156 -24.47 16.77 -7.17
C GLY A 156 -24.93 17.79 -6.13
N LEU A 157 -24.04 18.59 -5.54
CA LEU A 157 -24.39 19.72 -4.67
C LEU A 157 -24.56 21.04 -5.44
N ALA A 158 -23.94 21.15 -6.60
CA ALA A 158 -24.04 22.29 -7.50
C ALA A 158 -24.93 21.96 -8.72
N ASP A 159 -24.73 22.64 -9.85
CA ASP A 159 -25.56 22.45 -11.05
C ASP A 159 -25.33 21.13 -11.79
N VAL A 160 -24.22 20.43 -11.50
CA VAL A 160 -23.87 19.16 -12.13
C VAL A 160 -24.54 18.00 -11.40
N VAL A 161 -25.35 17.23 -12.12
CA VAL A 161 -25.99 16.01 -11.60
C VAL A 161 -25.03 14.83 -11.77
N PRO A 162 -24.88 13.95 -10.75
CA PRO A 162 -24.11 12.73 -10.84
C PRO A 162 -24.48 11.88 -12.06
N ARG A 163 -23.46 11.19 -12.58
CA ARG A 163 -23.58 10.29 -13.72
C ARG A 163 -23.63 8.83 -13.29
N ILE A 164 -23.20 8.54 -12.06
CA ILE A 164 -23.24 7.23 -11.43
C ILE A 164 -24.10 7.35 -10.17
N GLU A 165 -25.19 6.58 -10.15
CA GLU A 165 -26.13 6.56 -9.04
C GLU A 165 -26.49 5.13 -8.68
N LEU A 166 -26.97 4.89 -7.46
CA LEU A 166 -27.44 3.57 -7.07
C LEU A 166 -28.79 3.30 -7.76
N LEU A 167 -28.91 2.15 -8.44
CA LEU A 167 -30.16 1.79 -9.09
C LEU A 167 -31.29 1.70 -8.04
N GLY A 168 -32.37 2.44 -8.27
CA GLY A 168 -33.52 2.53 -7.34
C GLY A 168 -33.42 3.63 -6.29
N LYS A 169 -32.32 4.39 -6.23
CA LYS A 169 -32.17 5.60 -5.40
C LYS A 169 -31.65 6.75 -6.24
N LEU A 170 -32.38 7.07 -7.30
CA LEU A 170 -31.98 8.13 -8.23
C LEU A 170 -32.27 9.51 -7.63
N ILE A 171 -31.47 10.50 -8.03
CA ILE A 171 -31.73 11.90 -7.77
C ILE A 171 -32.89 12.35 -8.66
N GLU A 172 -33.95 12.82 -8.03
CA GLU A 172 -35.16 13.29 -8.72
C GLU A 172 -35.24 14.81 -8.74
N LYS A 173 -34.65 15.47 -7.74
CA LYS A 173 -34.63 16.93 -7.62
C LYS A 173 -33.34 17.46 -6.97
N ARG A 174 -33.07 18.75 -7.20
CA ARG A 174 -32.00 19.49 -6.55
C ARG A 174 -32.21 19.49 -5.03
N GLY A 175 -31.15 19.15 -4.30
CA GLY A 175 -31.18 19.03 -2.84
C GLY A 175 -31.35 17.60 -2.32
N ASP A 176 -31.68 16.64 -3.19
CA ASP A 176 -31.60 15.22 -2.82
C ASP A 176 -30.14 14.87 -2.45
N ALA A 177 -29.97 14.11 -1.37
CA ALA A 177 -28.66 13.74 -0.84
C ALA A 177 -28.52 12.22 -0.69
N PRO A 178 -28.50 11.45 -1.80
CA PRO A 178 -28.33 10.00 -1.73
C PRO A 178 -26.94 9.62 -1.23
N VAL A 179 -26.78 8.35 -0.87
CA VAL A 179 -25.44 7.81 -0.58
C VAL A 179 -24.64 7.70 -1.88
N ALA A 180 -23.37 8.08 -1.84
CA ALA A 180 -22.45 7.93 -2.96
C ALA A 180 -22.42 6.47 -3.46
N ALA A 181 -22.62 6.28 -4.77
CA ALA A 181 -22.65 4.98 -5.39
C ALA A 181 -21.41 4.77 -6.26
N GLY A 182 -20.69 3.67 -6.03
CA GLY A 182 -19.47 3.35 -6.77
C GLY A 182 -19.06 1.91 -6.56
N VAL A 183 -18.05 1.49 -7.33
CA VAL A 183 -17.42 0.17 -7.30
C VAL A 183 -15.89 0.21 -7.22
N ALA A 184 -15.28 1.40 -7.38
CA ALA A 184 -13.84 1.61 -7.29
C ALA A 184 -13.34 1.65 -5.84
N ALA A 185 -12.03 1.56 -5.67
CA ALA A 185 -11.37 1.72 -4.38
C ALA A 185 -11.51 3.15 -3.84
N ILE A 186 -11.36 3.32 -2.52
CA ILE A 186 -11.43 4.60 -1.82
C ILE A 186 -10.07 4.97 -1.19
N PRO A 187 -9.63 6.24 -1.30
CA PRO A 187 -8.41 6.73 -0.67
C PRO A 187 -8.42 6.60 0.87
N PRO A 188 -7.24 6.41 1.50
CA PRO A 188 -7.10 6.34 2.96
C PRO A 188 -7.54 7.60 3.68
N LEU A 189 -7.34 8.77 3.07
CA LEU A 189 -7.72 10.07 3.62
C LEU A 189 -9.23 10.34 3.57
N TRP A 190 -10.03 9.43 3.01
CA TRP A 190 -11.48 9.62 2.98
C TRP A 190 -12.11 9.30 4.34
N PRO A 191 -13.21 9.97 4.72
CA PRO A 191 -13.82 9.82 6.05
C PRO A 191 -14.08 8.37 6.47
N GLN A 192 -14.43 7.48 5.53
CA GLN A 192 -14.69 6.06 5.80
C GLN A 192 -13.44 5.30 6.32
N ARG A 193 -12.25 5.70 5.89
CA ARG A 193 -10.99 5.06 6.27
C ARG A 193 -10.30 5.86 7.36
N TRP A 194 -10.19 7.17 7.17
CA TRP A 194 -9.60 8.09 8.14
C TRP A 194 -10.14 7.92 9.57
N SER A 195 -11.46 7.80 9.74
CA SER A 195 -12.10 7.65 11.05
C SER A 195 -11.73 6.36 11.80
N LEU A 196 -10.98 5.45 11.17
CA LEU A 196 -10.56 4.16 11.73
C LEU A 196 -9.12 4.18 12.27
N LEU A 197 -8.40 5.30 12.14
CA LEU A 197 -6.99 5.37 12.53
C LEU A 197 -6.79 5.20 14.05
N GLY A 198 -7.83 5.42 14.86
CA GLY A 198 -7.77 5.36 16.33
C GLY A 198 -7.35 6.69 16.95
N HIS A 199 -7.18 6.70 18.28
CA HIS A 199 -6.81 7.90 19.02
C HIS A 199 -5.30 7.91 19.31
N TYR A 200 -4.63 8.97 18.87
CA TYR A 200 -3.21 9.22 19.11
C TYR A 200 -3.07 10.28 20.21
N ASP A 201 -3.42 9.90 21.43
CA ASP A 201 -3.47 10.79 22.60
C ASP A 201 -2.16 10.78 23.44
N GLU A 202 -2.18 11.46 24.58
CA GLU A 202 -1.05 11.56 25.54
C GLU A 202 -0.57 10.18 26.01
N ARG A 203 -1.52 9.26 26.20
CA ARG A 203 -1.24 7.91 26.66
C ARG A 203 -0.59 7.10 25.55
N TRP A 204 -1.08 7.21 24.33
CA TRP A 204 -0.42 6.59 23.17
C TRP A 204 1.02 7.09 23.02
N LEU A 205 1.27 8.40 23.15
CA LEU A 205 2.62 8.96 23.08
C LEU A 205 3.54 8.37 24.17
N ALA A 206 3.05 8.26 25.40
CA ALA A 206 3.82 7.75 26.53
C ALA A 206 4.08 6.23 26.48
N GLU A 207 3.11 5.45 26.01
CA GLU A 207 3.13 3.98 26.14
C GLU A 207 3.40 3.25 24.81
N ARG A 208 3.15 3.89 23.66
CA ARG A 208 3.07 3.24 22.36
C ARG A 208 3.72 3.98 21.21
N TYR A 209 4.23 5.18 21.38
CA TYR A 209 5.04 5.80 20.34
C TYR A 209 6.21 4.88 19.91
N PRO A 210 6.54 4.75 18.60
CA PRO A 210 5.90 5.33 17.41
C PRO A 210 4.93 4.34 16.69
N TYR A 211 4.26 3.46 17.42
CA TYR A 211 3.41 2.40 16.88
C TYR A 211 1.98 2.86 16.60
N PHE A 212 1.16 2.03 15.94
CA PHE A 212 -0.27 2.35 15.74
C PHE A 212 -1.01 2.56 17.06
N ALA A 213 -2.04 3.42 17.02
CA ALA A 213 -2.94 3.61 18.14
C ALA A 213 -3.49 2.26 18.62
N PRO A 214 -3.59 2.04 19.95
CA PRO A 214 -4.02 0.75 20.49
C PRO A 214 -5.46 0.39 20.08
N ASP A 215 -6.28 1.39 19.78
CA ASP A 215 -7.67 1.30 19.35
C ASP A 215 -7.85 1.52 17.84
N MET A 216 -6.76 1.61 17.07
CA MET A 216 -6.82 1.64 15.61
C MET A 216 -7.61 0.43 15.10
N ASP A 217 -8.58 0.70 14.23
CA ASP A 217 -9.28 -0.35 13.52
C ASP A 217 -8.55 -0.67 12.22
N TRP A 218 -8.03 -1.90 12.13
CA TRP A 218 -7.30 -2.41 10.97
C TRP A 218 -8.09 -2.35 9.65
N ARG A 219 -9.41 -2.13 9.69
CA ARG A 219 -10.20 -1.80 8.50
C ARG A 219 -9.73 -0.51 7.80
N PHE A 220 -8.92 0.33 8.44
CA PHE A 220 -8.22 1.45 7.78
C PHE A 220 -7.49 1.03 6.50
N PHE A 221 -6.89 -0.17 6.48
CA PHE A 221 -6.17 -0.69 5.33
C PHE A 221 -7.06 -1.31 4.25
N GLN A 222 -8.38 -1.44 4.48
CA GLN A 222 -9.32 -1.85 3.43
C GLN A 222 -9.46 -0.72 2.41
N CYS A 223 -9.23 -1.02 1.15
CA CYS A 223 -9.39 -0.05 0.06
C CYS A 223 -10.81 -0.09 -0.53
N ALA A 224 -11.63 -1.10 -0.23
CA ALA A 224 -12.99 -1.16 -0.72
C ALA A 224 -13.96 -0.34 0.16
N PRO A 225 -15.04 0.23 -0.42
CA PRO A 225 -16.18 0.73 0.35
C PRO A 225 -16.77 -0.36 1.24
N TRP A 226 -17.42 -0.01 2.36
CA TRP A 226 -17.94 -1.00 3.32
C TRP A 226 -18.80 -2.11 2.69
N ALA A 227 -19.66 -1.75 1.71
CA ALA A 227 -20.51 -2.72 1.03
C ALA A 227 -19.74 -3.76 0.18
N GLN A 228 -18.46 -3.51 -0.10
CA GLN A 228 -17.55 -4.32 -0.89
C GLN A 228 -16.46 -4.99 -0.02
N GLN A 229 -16.59 -4.90 1.31
CA GLN A 229 -15.75 -5.59 2.28
C GLN A 229 -16.44 -6.87 2.74
N LEU A 230 -15.96 -8.02 2.28
CA LEU A 230 -16.50 -9.35 2.56
C LEU A 230 -15.75 -10.00 3.71
N ASP A 231 -16.39 -10.87 4.49
CA ASP A 231 -15.74 -11.45 5.67
C ASP A 231 -14.54 -12.33 5.31
N THR A 232 -14.72 -13.30 4.41
CA THR A 232 -13.67 -14.22 3.95
C THR A 232 -13.90 -14.65 2.51
N LEU A 233 -12.82 -14.94 1.80
CA LEU A 233 -12.86 -15.54 0.45
C LEU A 233 -12.36 -16.98 0.47
N THR A 234 -13.02 -17.84 -0.29
CA THR A 234 -12.66 -19.25 -0.54
C THR A 234 -11.76 -19.41 -1.78
N GLY A 235 -11.67 -18.39 -2.63
CA GLY A 235 -10.93 -18.43 -3.88
C GLY A 235 -11.67 -19.15 -5.02
N THR A 236 -12.96 -19.45 -4.85
CA THR A 236 -13.83 -20.14 -5.83
C THR A 236 -15.12 -19.38 -6.12
N GLU A 237 -15.20 -18.13 -5.68
CA GLU A 237 -16.33 -17.23 -5.84
C GLU A 237 -16.69 -17.06 -7.31
N SER A 238 -17.98 -17.05 -7.62
CA SER A 238 -18.45 -16.65 -8.93
C SER A 238 -18.47 -15.14 -9.07
N TYR A 239 -18.25 -14.65 -10.28
CA TYR A 239 -18.40 -13.23 -10.61
C TYR A 239 -19.31 -13.04 -11.82
N LEU A 240 -19.99 -11.90 -11.86
CA LEU A 240 -20.76 -11.41 -13.00
C LEU A 240 -20.58 -9.89 -13.09
N LEU A 241 -20.00 -9.44 -14.19
CA LEU A 241 -19.85 -8.03 -14.54
C LEU A 241 -20.67 -7.76 -15.80
N GLU A 242 -21.61 -6.82 -15.73
CA GLU A 242 -22.49 -6.48 -16.85
C GLU A 242 -22.32 -5.01 -17.23
N GLY A 243 -22.24 -4.74 -18.53
CA GLY A 243 -22.14 -3.37 -19.06
C GLY A 243 -20.76 -2.72 -18.89
N VAL A 244 -19.71 -3.50 -18.62
CA VAL A 244 -18.35 -3.00 -18.35
C VAL A 244 -17.30 -3.34 -19.42
N HIS A 245 -17.74 -3.83 -20.58
CA HIS A 245 -16.86 -4.12 -21.71
C HIS A 245 -17.62 -3.92 -23.02
N PRO A 246 -17.00 -3.36 -24.09
CA PRO A 246 -17.71 -3.07 -25.34
C PRO A 246 -18.13 -4.34 -26.10
N GLU A 247 -17.29 -5.37 -26.09
CA GLU A 247 -17.50 -6.61 -26.87
C GLU A 247 -18.08 -7.77 -26.05
N HIS A 248 -18.07 -7.64 -24.73
CA HIS A 248 -18.50 -8.70 -23.81
C HIS A 248 -19.61 -8.13 -22.91
N PRO A 249 -20.89 -8.20 -23.33
CA PRO A 249 -22.00 -7.65 -22.56
C PRO A 249 -22.07 -8.16 -21.12
N GLN A 250 -21.61 -9.40 -20.91
CA GLN A 250 -21.48 -10.03 -19.61
C GLN A 250 -20.14 -10.77 -19.51
N LEU A 251 -19.31 -10.37 -18.55
CA LEU A 251 -18.14 -11.13 -18.13
C LEU A 251 -18.53 -11.96 -16.90
N ARG A 252 -18.55 -13.28 -17.03
CA ARG A 252 -18.92 -14.20 -15.95
C ARG A 252 -17.89 -15.32 -15.82
N GLY A 253 -17.67 -15.77 -14.59
CA GLY A 253 -16.74 -16.85 -14.32
C GLY A 253 -16.68 -17.20 -12.84
N ARG A 254 -15.64 -17.94 -12.47
CA ARG A 254 -15.30 -18.25 -11.07
C ARG A 254 -13.83 -17.99 -10.85
N LEU A 255 -13.47 -17.63 -9.62
CA LEU A 255 -12.08 -17.65 -9.20
C LEU A 255 -11.51 -19.08 -9.30
N PRO A 256 -10.19 -19.23 -9.58
CA PRO A 256 -9.61 -20.49 -10.06
C PRO A 256 -9.46 -21.58 -8.98
N GLY A 257 -9.82 -21.32 -7.72
CA GLY A 257 -9.66 -22.28 -6.63
C GLY A 257 -8.20 -22.58 -6.32
N ILE A 258 -7.34 -21.56 -6.41
CA ILE A 258 -5.90 -21.65 -6.14
C ILE A 258 -5.61 -21.00 -4.79
N GLN A 259 -4.80 -21.68 -3.99
CA GLN A 259 -4.29 -21.23 -2.70
C GLN A 259 -2.75 -21.25 -2.76
N PRO A 260 -2.10 -20.08 -2.88
CA PRO A 260 -0.67 -19.98 -2.60
C PRO A 260 -0.41 -20.37 -1.14
N GLN A 261 0.59 -21.20 -0.92
CA GLN A 261 1.08 -21.58 0.39
C GLN A 261 2.51 -21.09 0.53
N CYS A 262 2.80 -20.42 1.65
CA CYS A 262 4.11 -19.85 1.92
C CYS A 262 4.76 -20.57 3.10
N VAL A 263 6.06 -20.87 2.98
CA VAL A 263 6.90 -21.32 4.09
C VAL A 263 8.06 -20.36 4.28
N ALA A 264 8.35 -20.04 5.53
CA ALA A 264 9.57 -19.34 5.92
C ALA A 264 10.66 -20.35 6.26
N VAL A 265 11.81 -20.21 5.61
CA VAL A 265 12.99 -21.06 5.81
C VAL A 265 13.92 -20.41 6.84
N ARG A 266 14.19 -21.08 7.96
CA ARG A 266 15.12 -20.65 9.00
C ARG A 266 16.14 -21.73 9.27
N GLY A 267 17.30 -21.65 8.64
CA GLY A 267 18.31 -22.72 8.67
C GLY A 267 17.71 -24.04 8.17
N ASP A 268 17.56 -25.02 9.07
CA ASP A 268 16.99 -26.33 8.78
C ASP A 268 15.47 -26.44 9.04
N ARG A 269 14.83 -25.37 9.51
CA ARG A 269 13.41 -25.36 9.85
C ARG A 269 12.56 -24.67 8.79
N LEU A 270 11.41 -25.26 8.52
CA LEU A 270 10.35 -24.67 7.72
C LEU A 270 9.18 -24.35 8.64
N SER A 271 8.63 -23.15 8.55
CA SER A 271 7.40 -22.78 9.25
C SER A 271 6.38 -22.22 8.27
N LEU A 272 5.14 -22.68 8.36
CA LEU A 272 4.05 -22.17 7.54
C LEU A 272 3.81 -20.68 7.81
N VAL A 273 3.61 -19.92 6.74
CA VAL A 273 3.12 -18.55 6.75
C VAL A 273 1.73 -18.55 6.13
N PRO A 274 0.65 -18.48 6.95
CA PRO A 274 -0.71 -18.51 6.45
C PRO A 274 -0.97 -17.33 5.50
N LEU A 275 -1.36 -17.64 4.27
CA LEU A 275 -1.77 -16.66 3.27
C LEU A 275 -3.29 -16.70 3.09
N ARG A 276 -3.93 -15.53 3.04
CA ARG A 276 -5.37 -15.41 2.80
C ARG A 276 -5.63 -14.53 1.59
N LEU A 277 -6.50 -14.97 0.68
CA LEU A 277 -7.01 -14.12 -0.40
C LEU A 277 -7.83 -13.00 0.24
N ASP A 278 -7.33 -11.76 0.16
CA ASP A 278 -7.96 -10.62 0.84
C ASP A 278 -8.29 -9.47 -0.10
N THR A 279 -7.87 -9.51 -1.36
CA THR A 279 -8.18 -8.44 -2.31
C THR A 279 -8.38 -9.02 -3.71
N VAL A 280 -9.47 -8.64 -4.35
CA VAL A 280 -9.78 -8.93 -5.76
C VAL A 280 -10.08 -7.62 -6.48
N VAL A 281 -9.27 -7.29 -7.49
CA VAL A 281 -9.44 -6.07 -8.30
C VAL A 281 -9.80 -6.46 -9.73
N PHE A 282 -11.03 -6.20 -10.17
CA PHE A 282 -11.43 -6.43 -11.56
C PHE A 282 -11.04 -5.25 -12.45
N GLN A 283 -10.44 -5.56 -13.60
CA GLN A 283 -10.04 -4.61 -14.64
C GLN A 283 -10.64 -5.07 -15.98
N PRO A 284 -11.97 -4.93 -16.16
CA PRO A 284 -12.68 -5.51 -17.30
C PRO A 284 -12.20 -4.96 -18.64
N ASP A 285 -11.79 -3.69 -18.72
CA ASP A 285 -11.24 -3.08 -19.93
C ASP A 285 -10.00 -3.80 -20.46
N ALA A 286 -9.20 -4.40 -19.55
CA ALA A 286 -8.02 -5.19 -19.87
C ALA A 286 -8.29 -6.71 -19.77
N LEU A 287 -9.56 -7.11 -19.63
CA LEU A 287 -10.02 -8.49 -19.50
C LEU A 287 -9.28 -9.31 -18.43
N LYS A 288 -8.91 -8.65 -17.33
CA LYS A 288 -8.17 -9.27 -16.23
C LYS A 288 -8.72 -8.94 -14.85
N ALA A 289 -8.34 -9.74 -13.87
CA ALA A 289 -8.47 -9.42 -12.45
C ALA A 289 -7.16 -9.67 -11.72
N GLN A 290 -6.89 -8.92 -10.66
CA GLN A 290 -5.77 -9.14 -9.75
C GLN A 290 -6.26 -9.87 -8.51
N LEU A 291 -5.56 -10.94 -8.14
CA LEU A 291 -5.78 -11.70 -6.92
C LEU A 291 -4.59 -11.46 -5.99
N ILE A 292 -4.85 -11.01 -4.76
CA ILE A 292 -3.81 -10.68 -3.79
C ILE A 292 -4.05 -11.48 -2.51
N TRP A 293 -3.06 -12.29 -2.17
CA TRP A 293 -3.00 -13.02 -0.91
C TRP A 293 -2.05 -12.32 0.04
N ARG A 294 -2.46 -12.23 1.30
CA ARG A 294 -1.66 -11.61 2.35
C ARG A 294 -1.48 -12.55 3.53
N GLY A 295 -0.27 -12.57 4.07
CA GLY A 295 0.07 -13.25 5.30
C GLY A 295 1.04 -12.46 6.15
N ARG A 296 1.36 -12.99 7.33
CA ARG A 296 2.28 -12.36 8.28
C ARG A 296 3.28 -13.39 8.77
N VAL A 297 4.54 -12.99 8.83
CA VAL A 297 5.61 -13.76 9.45
C VAL A 297 6.29 -12.91 10.51
N GLU A 298 6.49 -13.46 11.71
CA GLU A 298 7.29 -12.81 12.76
C GLU A 298 8.79 -13.00 12.46
N VAL A 299 9.55 -11.94 12.72
CA VAL A 299 11.01 -11.89 12.52
C VAL A 299 11.70 -11.33 13.75
N SER A 300 12.95 -11.70 13.94
CA SER A 300 13.75 -11.27 15.09
C SER A 300 14.11 -9.78 15.05
N GLN A 301 14.24 -9.22 13.85
CA GLN A 301 14.66 -7.84 13.60
C GLN A 301 13.93 -7.29 12.36
N ARG A 302 13.87 -5.97 12.20
CA ARG A 302 13.19 -5.31 11.07
C ARG A 302 13.59 -5.85 9.70
N THR A 303 14.86 -6.19 9.50
CA THR A 303 15.40 -6.72 8.24
C THR A 303 15.05 -8.19 7.99
N GLY A 304 14.69 -8.94 9.02
CA GLY A 304 14.31 -10.35 8.89
C GLY A 304 15.44 -11.32 8.56
N HIS A 305 16.70 -11.00 8.93
CA HIS A 305 17.87 -11.87 8.68
C HIS A 305 17.76 -13.28 9.28
N ASP A 306 16.85 -13.52 10.23
CA ASP A 306 16.57 -14.86 10.76
C ASP A 306 15.82 -15.78 9.79
N ILE A 307 15.31 -15.24 8.68
CA ILE A 307 14.69 -16.00 7.58
C ILE A 307 15.63 -15.95 6.37
N ASN A 308 16.03 -17.13 5.89
CA ASN A 308 16.89 -17.26 4.72
C ASN A 308 16.14 -16.92 3.42
N GLU A 309 14.89 -17.39 3.31
CA GLU A 309 14.02 -17.21 2.14
C GLU A 309 12.56 -17.51 2.53
N LEU A 310 11.61 -16.81 1.91
CA LEU A 310 10.21 -17.23 1.82
C LEU A 310 10.01 -17.99 0.52
N TYR A 311 9.43 -19.18 0.61
CA TYR A 311 9.10 -19.99 -0.56
C TYR A 311 7.60 -20.11 -0.69
N VAL A 312 7.06 -19.73 -1.86
CA VAL A 312 5.64 -19.69 -2.17
C VAL A 312 5.34 -20.64 -3.31
N VAL A 313 4.46 -21.60 -3.06
CA VAL A 313 4.00 -22.58 -4.04
C VAL A 313 2.49 -22.52 -4.21
N THR A 314 2.03 -22.82 -5.41
CA THR A 314 0.61 -22.92 -5.72
C THR A 314 0.07 -24.32 -5.41
N SER A 315 -1.10 -24.36 -4.78
CA SER A 315 -1.92 -25.57 -4.64
C SER A 315 -3.38 -25.27 -4.98
N SER A 316 -4.18 -26.32 -5.13
CA SER A 316 -5.64 -26.16 -5.15
C SER A 316 -6.16 -25.89 -3.73
N CYS A 317 -7.22 -25.08 -3.61
CA CYS A 317 -7.91 -24.87 -2.34
C CYS A 317 -8.46 -26.19 -1.74
N ASP A 318 -8.85 -27.15 -2.57
CA ASP A 318 -9.45 -28.42 -2.12
C ASP A 318 -8.39 -29.45 -1.69
N LYS A 319 -7.14 -29.26 -2.11
CA LYS A 319 -6.02 -30.16 -1.83
C LYS A 319 -4.76 -29.35 -1.51
N PRO A 320 -4.71 -28.70 -0.33
CA PRO A 320 -3.51 -28.01 0.12
C PRO A 320 -2.37 -28.99 0.32
N LEU A 321 -1.14 -28.55 0.03
CA LEU A 321 0.08 -29.30 0.32
C LEU A 321 0.33 -29.31 1.83
N SER A 322 0.75 -30.45 2.35
CA SER A 322 1.31 -30.57 3.69
C SER A 322 2.67 -29.87 3.82
N GLU A 323 3.07 -29.53 5.04
CA GLU A 323 4.40 -28.95 5.31
C GLU A 323 5.54 -29.81 4.77
N ALA A 324 5.42 -31.14 4.89
CA ALA A 324 6.38 -32.08 4.33
C ALA A 324 6.48 -31.98 2.80
N GLN A 325 5.35 -31.90 2.10
CA GLN A 325 5.33 -31.73 0.64
C GLN A 325 5.91 -30.38 0.19
N MET A 326 5.63 -29.31 0.93
CA MET A 326 6.22 -28.00 0.66
C MET A 326 7.74 -28.00 0.85
N GLY A 327 8.23 -28.59 1.95
CA GLY A 327 9.67 -28.74 2.18
C GLY A 327 10.37 -29.60 1.14
N GLN A 328 9.71 -30.64 0.65
CA GLN A 328 10.22 -31.46 -0.46
C GLN A 328 10.36 -30.66 -1.76
N ARG A 329 9.32 -29.89 -2.14
CA ARG A 329 9.37 -29.04 -3.34
C ARG A 329 10.47 -27.99 -3.24
N TYR A 330 10.60 -27.34 -2.08
CA TYR A 330 11.67 -26.39 -1.81
C TYR A 330 13.06 -26.98 -2.07
N LEU A 331 13.33 -28.18 -1.51
CA LEU A 331 14.61 -28.86 -1.68
C LEU A 331 14.94 -29.17 -3.14
N VAL A 332 13.96 -29.65 -3.91
CA VAL A 332 14.14 -29.95 -5.34
C VAL A 332 14.45 -28.68 -6.11
N THR A 333 13.66 -27.61 -5.94
CA THR A 333 13.87 -26.33 -6.60
C THR A 333 15.27 -25.76 -6.30
N ARG A 334 15.67 -25.72 -5.03
CA ARG A 334 17.00 -25.21 -4.63
C ARG A 334 18.15 -26.05 -5.18
N SER A 335 17.98 -27.36 -5.23
CA SER A 335 19.02 -28.26 -5.73
C SER A 335 19.27 -28.06 -7.23
N LEU A 336 18.22 -27.84 -8.01
CA LEU A 336 18.31 -27.52 -9.43
C LEU A 336 19.03 -26.19 -9.67
N GLU A 337 18.69 -25.15 -8.92
CA GLU A 337 19.29 -23.81 -9.05
C GLU A 337 20.77 -23.78 -8.68
N MET A 338 21.17 -24.57 -7.67
CA MET A 338 22.56 -24.71 -7.26
C MET A 338 23.38 -25.60 -8.21
N GLY A 339 22.77 -26.09 -9.30
CA GLY A 339 23.44 -26.95 -10.28
C GLY A 339 23.85 -28.31 -9.70
N LEU A 340 23.23 -28.73 -8.60
CA LEU A 340 23.51 -30.02 -7.95
C LEU A 340 22.94 -31.20 -8.76
N PHE A 341 22.06 -30.92 -9.74
CA PHE A 341 21.47 -31.88 -10.68
C PHE A 341 21.32 -31.27 -12.08
N LEU A 342 21.52 -32.06 -13.14
CA LEU A 342 21.21 -31.67 -14.52
C LEU A 342 19.73 -32.00 -14.84
N PRO A 343 18.99 -31.16 -15.60
CA PRO A 343 17.59 -31.42 -15.98
C PRO A 343 17.36 -32.81 -16.60
N ALA A 344 18.28 -33.28 -17.45
CA ALA A 344 18.23 -34.61 -18.05
C ALA A 344 18.32 -35.77 -17.04
N GLN A 345 18.95 -35.56 -15.88
CA GLN A 345 18.97 -36.55 -14.79
C GLN A 345 17.64 -36.58 -14.04
N LEU A 346 16.87 -35.48 -14.05
CA LEU A 346 15.51 -35.40 -13.51
C LEU A 346 14.51 -36.02 -14.48
N GLU A 347 14.64 -35.77 -15.79
CA GLU A 347 13.82 -36.40 -16.84
C GLU A 347 14.04 -37.92 -16.88
N GLN A 348 15.28 -38.41 -16.79
CA GLN A 348 15.54 -39.87 -16.64
C GLN A 348 14.97 -40.48 -15.35
N LEU A 349 14.70 -39.66 -14.33
CA LEU A 349 14.01 -40.08 -13.11
C LEU A 349 12.47 -40.00 -13.25
N GLN A 350 11.95 -39.17 -14.17
CA GLN A 350 10.52 -39.03 -14.49
C GLN A 350 10.05 -40.03 -15.56
N ASP A 351 10.87 -40.31 -16.59
CA ASP A 351 10.54 -41.19 -17.72
C ASP A 351 10.57 -42.69 -17.37
N ASN A 352 11.26 -43.06 -16.29
CA ASN A 352 11.31 -44.47 -15.85
C ASN A 352 10.03 -44.92 -15.11
N ASP A 353 9.05 -44.05 -14.91
CA ASP A 353 7.87 -44.34 -14.08
C ASP A 353 6.58 -43.79 -14.72
N ASN A 354 6.17 -44.39 -15.85
CA ASN A 354 4.83 -44.23 -16.43
C ASN A 354 3.70 -44.85 -15.56
N GLY A 355 3.77 -44.71 -14.23
CA GLY A 355 2.75 -45.22 -13.32
C GLY A 355 3.11 -45.28 -11.83
N ALA A 356 4.23 -44.73 -11.36
CA ALA A 356 4.60 -44.80 -9.94
C ALA A 356 4.08 -43.61 -9.13
N ASP A 357 3.63 -43.93 -7.91
CA ASP A 357 3.27 -43.01 -6.84
C ASP A 357 4.40 -42.00 -6.56
N ASP A 358 4.05 -40.72 -6.47
CA ASP A 358 4.91 -39.56 -6.19
C ASP A 358 5.90 -39.85 -5.04
N GLY A 359 5.50 -40.69 -4.08
CA GLY A 359 6.29 -41.16 -2.94
C GLY A 359 7.55 -42.00 -3.24
N GLN A 360 7.71 -42.59 -4.43
CA GLN A 360 8.90 -43.40 -4.78
C GLN A 360 10.04 -42.57 -5.40
N LEU A 361 9.71 -41.67 -6.33
CA LEU A 361 10.64 -40.67 -6.87
C LEU A 361 11.21 -39.80 -5.74
N GLN A 362 10.34 -39.40 -4.80
CA GLN A 362 10.67 -38.65 -3.59
C GLN A 362 11.69 -39.35 -2.68
N ARG A 363 11.62 -40.68 -2.51
CA ARG A 363 12.57 -41.46 -1.69
C ARG A 363 13.95 -41.56 -2.32
N ARG A 364 14.03 -41.61 -3.66
CA ARG A 364 15.29 -41.73 -4.40
C ARG A 364 16.08 -40.41 -4.41
N ILE A 365 15.40 -39.27 -4.53
CA ILE A 365 16.01 -37.94 -4.38
C ILE A 365 16.56 -37.78 -2.95
N HIS A 366 15.79 -38.18 -1.92
CA HIS A 366 16.21 -38.15 -0.51
C HIS A 366 17.45 -39.02 -0.23
N ALA A 367 17.47 -40.25 -0.72
CA ALA A 367 18.60 -41.15 -0.53
C ALA A 367 19.89 -40.60 -1.17
N ARG A 368 19.78 -39.95 -2.33
CA ARG A 368 20.91 -39.31 -3.02
C ARG A 368 21.38 -38.02 -2.34
N LEU A 369 20.48 -37.15 -1.88
CA LEU A 369 20.86 -35.95 -1.12
C LEU A 369 21.58 -36.32 0.18
N ARG A 370 21.10 -37.34 0.91
CA ARG A 370 21.79 -37.90 2.08
C ARG A 370 23.14 -38.53 1.71
N ALA A 371 23.20 -39.31 0.63
CA ALA A 371 24.45 -39.93 0.17
C ALA A 371 25.50 -38.90 -0.28
N ALA A 372 25.07 -37.75 -0.79
CA ALA A 372 25.93 -36.63 -1.13
C ALA A 372 26.33 -35.75 0.08
N GLY A 373 25.83 -36.08 1.28
CA GLY A 373 26.09 -35.31 2.50
C GLY A 373 25.47 -33.92 2.50
N ILE A 374 24.48 -33.66 1.63
CA ILE A 374 23.85 -32.35 1.45
C ILE A 374 22.70 -32.19 2.44
N THR A 375 22.80 -31.19 3.31
CA THR A 375 21.85 -30.84 4.36
C THR A 375 21.07 -29.57 4.02
N LEU A 376 19.89 -29.37 4.61
CA LEU A 376 19.10 -28.15 4.42
C LEU A 376 19.94 -26.89 4.74
N SER A 377 20.78 -26.97 5.79
CA SER A 377 21.73 -25.93 6.18
C SER A 377 22.77 -25.59 5.11
N GLN A 378 23.23 -26.56 4.30
CA GLN A 378 24.14 -26.30 3.17
C GLN A 378 23.43 -25.66 1.97
N LEU A 379 22.14 -25.93 1.78
CA LEU A 379 21.32 -25.29 0.73
C LEU A 379 20.95 -23.84 1.09
N THR A 380 20.94 -23.50 2.39
CA THR A 380 20.66 -22.16 2.93
C THR A 380 21.92 -21.32 3.20
N ALA A 381 23.10 -21.95 3.43
CA ALA A 381 24.35 -21.27 3.77
C ALA A 381 24.96 -20.41 2.65
N ALA A 382 24.52 -20.57 1.39
CA ALA A 382 24.95 -19.71 0.28
C ALA A 382 24.43 -18.25 0.39
N SER A 383 23.74 -17.90 1.49
CA SER A 383 23.08 -16.61 1.72
C SER A 383 23.49 -15.92 3.03
N GLU A 384 24.72 -16.07 3.52
CA GLU A 384 25.17 -15.34 4.72
C GLU A 384 26.18 -14.22 4.37
N ALA A 385 25.86 -12.98 4.78
CA ALA A 385 26.84 -11.91 4.96
C ALA A 385 26.68 -11.39 6.41
N PRO A 386 27.77 -11.11 7.14
CA PRO A 386 27.70 -10.87 8.57
C PRO A 386 27.06 -9.51 8.91
N PRO A 387 26.30 -9.41 10.02
CA PRO A 387 25.69 -8.16 10.46
C PRO A 387 26.77 -7.18 10.96
N ARG A 388 26.74 -5.95 10.47
CA ARG A 388 27.62 -4.87 10.97
C ARG A 388 26.94 -4.11 12.11
N ALA A 389 27.68 -3.97 13.21
CA ALA A 389 27.25 -3.23 14.39
C ALA A 389 27.07 -1.72 14.09
N SER A 390 25.96 -1.16 14.55
CA SER A 390 25.64 0.26 14.47
C SER A 390 26.45 1.07 15.51
N ARG A 391 27.18 2.09 15.05
CA ARG A 391 27.76 3.14 15.91
C ARG A 391 27.04 4.46 15.62
N LYS A 392 26.57 5.14 16.66
CA LYS A 392 26.05 6.52 16.58
C LYS A 392 27.16 7.47 16.11
N ARG A 393 26.89 8.33 15.12
CA ARG A 393 27.85 9.30 14.56
C ARG A 393 27.21 10.68 14.45
N ALA A 394 28.01 11.70 14.70
CA ALA A 394 27.61 13.10 14.67
C ALA A 394 27.39 13.63 13.23
N PRO A 395 26.63 14.72 13.08
CA PRO A 395 26.11 15.15 11.80
C PRO A 395 27.10 16.02 11.00
N GLY A 396 27.04 15.96 9.66
CA GLY A 396 27.77 16.89 8.76
C GLY A 396 28.99 16.35 8.01
N THR A 397 29.16 15.02 7.89
CA THR A 397 30.23 14.43 7.07
C THR A 397 29.65 13.78 5.81
N SER A 398 30.17 14.18 4.64
CA SER A 398 29.85 13.61 3.32
C SER A 398 29.64 12.10 3.39
N LEU A 399 28.42 11.67 3.02
CA LEU A 399 28.06 10.27 2.88
C LEU A 399 29.02 9.65 1.86
N ARG A 400 29.82 8.67 2.28
CA ARG A 400 30.32 7.70 1.30
C ARG A 400 29.08 6.93 0.86
N ASP A 401 28.67 7.12 -0.39
CA ASP A 401 27.54 6.44 -1.02
C ASP A 401 27.52 4.97 -0.57
N SER A 402 26.42 4.60 0.09
CA SER A 402 26.13 3.22 0.52
C SER A 402 26.02 2.25 -0.66
N GLY A 403 26.14 2.76 -1.91
CA GLY A 403 25.99 2.02 -3.16
C GLY A 403 24.54 1.86 -3.56
N ARG A 404 23.60 2.50 -2.83
CA ARG A 404 22.16 2.39 -3.06
C ARG A 404 21.63 3.42 -4.04
N ARG A 405 22.33 4.55 -4.25
CA ARG A 405 21.91 5.58 -5.22
C ARG A 405 21.74 5.03 -6.64
N PRO A 406 22.66 4.18 -7.19
CA PRO A 406 22.46 3.58 -8.51
C PRO A 406 21.22 2.67 -8.60
N LEU A 407 20.94 1.90 -7.54
CA LEU A 407 19.74 1.04 -7.46
C LEU A 407 18.46 1.89 -7.53
N VAL A 408 18.39 2.92 -6.70
CA VAL A 408 17.23 3.84 -6.68
C VAL A 408 17.07 4.52 -8.02
N THR A 409 18.16 5.02 -8.62
CA THR A 409 18.13 5.70 -9.92
C THR A 409 17.64 4.77 -11.04
N ALA A 410 18.08 3.51 -11.05
CA ALA A 410 17.60 2.52 -12.00
C ALA A 410 16.10 2.25 -11.79
N ARG A 411 15.66 2.04 -10.55
CA ARG A 411 14.24 1.80 -10.24
C ARG A 411 13.35 3.00 -10.62
N LEU A 412 13.79 4.23 -10.37
CA LEU A 412 13.07 5.43 -10.77
C LEU A 412 12.89 5.51 -12.30
N ARG A 413 13.97 5.25 -13.04
CA ARG A 413 13.95 5.24 -14.52
C ARG A 413 13.02 4.16 -15.06
N ASP A 414 13.09 2.97 -14.47
CA ASP A 414 12.40 1.78 -14.96
C ASP A 414 10.97 1.66 -14.37
N GLY A 415 10.56 2.63 -13.53
CA GLY A 415 9.23 2.69 -12.93
C GLY A 415 8.98 1.66 -11.82
N HIS A 416 10.05 1.07 -11.29
CA HIS A 416 9.97 0.05 -10.26
C HIS A 416 9.67 0.63 -8.88
N CYS A 417 9.02 -0.20 -8.07
CA CYS A 417 8.73 0.02 -6.66
C CYS A 417 9.95 0.46 -5.83
N LEU A 418 9.77 1.49 -5.00
CA LEU A 418 10.73 1.82 -3.95
C LEU A 418 10.24 1.46 -2.54
N ASP A 419 8.96 1.12 -2.37
CA ASP A 419 8.37 0.79 -1.06
C ASP A 419 9.21 -0.20 -0.26
N ALA A 420 9.22 0.02 1.05
CA ALA A 420 9.85 -0.84 2.03
C ALA A 420 11.36 -1.05 1.88
N LEU A 421 12.02 -0.41 0.91
CA LEU A 421 13.46 -0.53 0.75
C LEU A 421 14.20 0.04 1.96
N ASP A 422 15.31 -0.60 2.30
CA ASP A 422 16.31 0.05 3.13
C ASP A 422 17.14 0.99 2.26
N LEU A 423 17.04 2.27 2.57
CA LEU A 423 17.72 3.37 1.94
C LEU A 423 18.47 4.19 3.00
N SER A 424 18.67 3.62 4.19
CA SER A 424 19.33 4.29 5.31
C SER A 424 20.76 4.68 4.95
N ASP A 425 21.26 5.79 5.48
CA ASP A 425 22.61 6.30 5.20
C ASP A 425 22.94 6.51 3.69
N SER A 426 21.93 6.60 2.81
CA SER A 426 22.13 6.70 1.36
C SER A 426 22.12 8.14 0.89
N ASP A 427 22.94 8.44 -0.12
CA ASP A 427 22.92 9.76 -0.76
C ASP A 427 21.91 9.80 -1.91
N LEU A 428 20.73 10.34 -1.64
CA LEU A 428 19.59 10.45 -2.54
C LEU A 428 19.26 11.92 -2.86
N SER A 429 20.17 12.85 -2.60
CA SER A 429 19.95 14.28 -2.77
C SER A 429 19.67 14.64 -4.23
N GLY A 430 18.76 15.60 -4.43
CA GLY A 430 18.39 16.14 -5.73
C GLY A 430 17.73 15.15 -6.68
N LEU A 431 17.30 13.97 -6.20
CA LEU A 431 16.58 13.01 -7.03
C LEU A 431 15.11 13.40 -7.16
N ASP A 432 14.51 13.02 -8.29
CA ASP A 432 13.09 13.19 -8.56
C ASP A 432 12.31 11.95 -8.11
N PHE A 433 11.58 12.12 -7.02
CA PHE A 433 10.64 11.18 -6.43
C PHE A 433 9.18 11.66 -6.59
N ALA A 434 8.90 12.65 -7.45
CA ALA A 434 7.57 13.22 -7.56
C ALA A 434 6.54 12.15 -7.94
N GLY A 435 5.47 12.07 -7.15
CA GLY A 435 4.40 11.07 -7.31
C GLY A 435 4.83 9.61 -7.09
N ARG A 436 6.06 9.35 -6.62
CA ARG A 436 6.57 8.00 -6.37
C ARG A 436 6.14 7.51 -5.00
N SER A 437 6.00 6.20 -4.87
CA SER A 437 5.79 5.56 -3.59
C SER A 437 7.11 5.11 -2.98
N LEU A 438 7.31 5.54 -1.73
CA LEU A 438 8.38 5.21 -0.78
C LEU A 438 7.75 4.72 0.54
N LEU A 439 6.57 4.11 0.45
CA LEU A 439 5.77 3.66 1.58
C LEU A 439 6.60 2.71 2.45
N GLY A 440 6.75 3.03 3.73
CA GLY A 440 7.47 2.19 4.68
C GLY A 440 8.98 2.08 4.47
N CYS A 441 9.58 2.84 3.56
CA CYS A 441 11.03 2.86 3.35
C CYS A 441 11.78 3.18 4.64
N ASP A 442 12.96 2.59 4.80
CA ASP A 442 13.91 3.01 5.82
C ASP A 442 14.87 4.03 5.21
N LEU A 443 14.64 5.30 5.47
CA LEU A 443 15.42 6.45 5.00
C LEU A 443 16.23 7.07 6.15
N ARG A 444 16.46 6.33 7.23
CA ARG A 444 17.15 6.86 8.41
C ARG A 444 18.54 7.35 8.04
N ARG A 445 18.84 8.61 8.38
CA ARG A 445 20.11 9.29 8.04
C ARG A 445 20.43 9.33 6.54
N ALA A 446 19.46 9.10 5.67
CA ALA A 446 19.63 9.32 4.24
C ALA A 446 19.75 10.83 3.96
N ASN A 447 20.40 11.18 2.86
CA ASN A 447 20.41 12.54 2.33
C ASN A 447 19.38 12.66 1.21
N LEU A 448 18.30 13.39 1.44
CA LEU A 448 17.27 13.77 0.48
C LEU A 448 17.26 15.29 0.25
N SER A 449 18.34 15.98 0.57
CA SER A 449 18.41 17.44 0.44
C SER A 449 18.16 17.86 -1.01
N GLY A 450 17.29 18.85 -1.21
CA GLY A 450 16.94 19.37 -2.54
C GLY A 450 16.21 18.39 -3.46
N SER A 451 15.76 17.23 -2.97
CA SER A 451 15.01 16.27 -3.77
C SER A 451 13.57 16.75 -4.02
N ASP A 452 13.01 16.35 -5.16
CA ASP A 452 11.60 16.58 -5.48
C ASP A 452 10.78 15.38 -4.97
N LEU A 453 10.04 15.59 -3.89
CA LEU A 453 9.16 14.61 -3.25
C LEU A 453 7.69 15.04 -3.37
N ARG A 454 7.37 15.92 -4.33
CA ARG A 454 6.01 16.41 -4.51
C ARG A 454 5.08 15.25 -4.74
N ARG A 455 4.02 15.15 -3.94
CA ARG A 455 3.02 14.08 -4.05
C ARG A 455 3.61 12.67 -3.88
N ALA A 456 4.80 12.54 -3.31
CA ALA A 456 5.37 11.24 -2.98
C ALA A 456 4.59 10.60 -1.83
N ASP A 457 4.50 9.28 -1.84
CA ASP A 457 3.89 8.49 -0.76
C ASP A 457 4.99 7.97 0.17
N LEU A 458 5.21 8.67 1.28
CA LEU A 458 6.17 8.40 2.34
C LEU A 458 5.49 7.89 3.63
N ARG A 459 4.25 7.42 3.55
CA ARG A 459 3.53 6.93 4.73
C ARG A 459 4.34 5.84 5.41
N MET A 460 4.35 5.83 6.74
CA MET A 460 5.10 4.85 7.54
C MET A 460 6.62 4.80 7.27
N ALA A 461 7.19 5.73 6.50
CA ALA A 461 8.63 5.75 6.23
C ALA A 461 9.40 6.11 7.50
N GLN A 462 10.58 5.51 7.69
CA GLN A 462 11.49 5.83 8.78
C GLN A 462 12.51 6.84 8.28
N LEU A 463 12.34 8.11 8.63
CA LEU A 463 13.18 9.24 8.23
C LEU A 463 14.08 9.72 9.38
N GLU A 464 14.21 8.99 10.50
CA GLU A 464 15.02 9.40 11.66
C GLU A 464 16.40 9.94 11.23
N GLY A 465 16.70 11.20 11.55
CA GLY A 465 17.96 11.86 11.22
C GLY A 465 18.21 12.11 9.73
N CYS A 466 17.21 11.99 8.87
CA CYS A 466 17.30 12.25 7.44
C CYS A 466 17.51 13.75 7.14
N ASP A 467 18.34 14.05 6.14
CA ASP A 467 18.53 15.41 5.63
C ASP A 467 17.53 15.70 4.51
N LEU A 468 16.52 16.51 4.79
CA LEU A 468 15.46 16.95 3.88
C LEU A 468 15.56 18.46 3.58
N ARG A 469 16.71 19.09 3.83
CA ARG A 469 16.87 20.53 3.63
C ARG A 469 16.60 20.89 2.18
N HIS A 470 15.80 21.93 1.97
CA HIS A 470 15.35 22.40 0.66
C HIS A 470 14.60 21.36 -0.20
N ALA A 471 14.15 20.25 0.38
CA ALA A 471 13.34 19.27 -0.34
C ALA A 471 11.92 19.82 -0.58
N ASP A 472 11.33 19.42 -1.70
CA ASP A 472 9.96 19.80 -2.07
C ASP A 472 9.00 18.63 -1.80
N LEU A 473 8.30 18.68 -0.66
CA LEU A 473 7.34 17.68 -0.18
C LEU A 473 5.89 18.13 -0.35
N ARG A 474 5.62 19.11 -1.24
CA ARG A 474 4.25 19.62 -1.42
C ARG A 474 3.29 18.50 -1.80
N GLU A 475 2.15 18.45 -1.12
CA GLU A 475 1.12 17.42 -1.26
C GLU A 475 1.62 15.98 -0.98
N ALA A 476 2.80 15.78 -0.38
CA ALA A 476 3.27 14.42 -0.04
C ALA A 476 2.40 13.75 1.04
N LEU A 477 2.36 12.42 1.04
CA LEU A 477 1.68 11.62 2.07
C LEU A 477 2.71 11.07 3.06
N LEU A 478 2.73 11.54 4.29
CA LEU A 478 3.68 11.21 5.36
C LEU A 478 2.97 10.63 6.60
N ASP A 479 1.74 10.14 6.47
CA ASP A 479 0.97 9.60 7.59
C ASP A 479 1.74 8.47 8.30
N GLY A 480 1.89 8.60 9.62
CA GLY A 480 2.66 7.68 10.46
C GLY A 480 4.15 7.60 10.16
N ALA A 481 4.70 8.51 9.35
CA ALA A 481 6.14 8.58 9.11
C ALA A 481 6.89 9.07 10.35
N ASP A 482 8.10 8.57 10.52
CA ASP A 482 9.00 8.93 11.63
C ASP A 482 10.08 9.89 11.13
N LEU A 483 9.88 11.19 11.30
CA LEU A 483 10.83 12.26 10.97
C LEU A 483 11.60 12.76 12.20
N GLU A 484 11.78 11.93 13.24
CA GLU A 484 12.53 12.30 14.43
C GLU A 484 13.96 12.78 14.07
N ALA A 485 14.37 13.91 14.65
CA ALA A 485 15.69 14.50 14.45
C ALA A 485 16.10 14.77 12.98
N THR A 486 15.12 14.86 12.06
CA THR A 486 15.36 15.28 10.67
C THR A 486 15.81 16.72 10.55
N TRP A 487 16.41 17.06 9.40
CA TRP A 487 16.69 18.45 9.01
C TRP A 487 15.79 18.87 7.86
N LEU A 488 15.01 19.91 8.08
CA LEU A 488 13.94 20.40 7.21
C LEU A 488 14.12 21.89 6.87
N ASP A 489 15.33 22.44 7.05
CA ASP A 489 15.60 23.85 6.76
C ASP A 489 15.21 24.22 5.32
N GLY A 490 14.31 25.20 5.18
CA GLY A 490 13.76 25.63 3.90
C GLY A 490 12.99 24.56 3.12
N ALA A 491 12.57 23.46 3.75
CA ALA A 491 11.73 22.44 3.11
C ALA A 491 10.30 22.95 2.89
N ARG A 492 9.60 22.37 1.91
CA ARG A 492 8.23 22.75 1.54
C ARG A 492 7.25 21.60 1.69
N LEU A 493 6.34 21.66 2.63
CA LEU A 493 5.29 20.68 2.91
C LEU A 493 3.88 21.19 2.60
N ASP A 494 3.72 22.23 1.78
CA ASP A 494 2.40 22.82 1.51
C ASP A 494 1.39 21.74 1.03
N GLY A 495 0.26 21.61 1.71
CA GLY A 495 -0.79 20.63 1.41
C GLY A 495 -0.44 19.16 1.70
N ALA A 496 0.69 18.87 2.36
CA ALA A 496 1.07 17.51 2.72
C ALA A 496 0.18 16.93 3.84
N SER A 497 0.11 15.60 3.92
CA SER A 497 -0.53 14.87 5.01
C SER A 497 0.54 14.30 5.94
N LEU A 498 0.50 14.62 7.24
CA LEU A 498 1.47 14.20 8.27
C LEU A 498 0.76 13.59 9.47
N VAL A 499 -0.28 12.81 9.23
CA VAL A 499 -1.19 12.40 10.30
C VAL A 499 -0.50 11.39 11.19
N GLY A 500 -0.49 11.65 12.49
CA GLY A 500 0.22 10.81 13.47
C GLY A 500 1.70 10.66 13.14
N ALA A 501 2.26 11.54 12.31
CA ALA A 501 3.68 11.55 12.03
C ALA A 501 4.46 12.12 13.22
N SER A 502 5.71 11.72 13.33
CA SER A 502 6.63 12.30 14.31
C SER A 502 7.59 13.26 13.64
N VAL A 503 7.73 14.47 14.18
CA VAL A 503 8.79 15.43 13.88
C VAL A 503 9.54 15.80 15.17
N VAL A 504 9.56 14.90 16.16
CA VAL A 504 10.21 15.12 17.45
C VAL A 504 11.68 15.49 17.25
N ALA A 505 12.16 16.54 17.92
CA ALA A 505 13.54 17.03 17.80
C ALA A 505 14.00 17.39 16.36
N ALA A 506 13.08 17.48 15.39
CA ALA A 506 13.40 17.94 14.04
C ALA A 506 13.93 19.38 14.07
N GLN A 507 14.81 19.71 13.14
CA GLN A 507 15.37 21.05 12.96
C GLN A 507 14.82 21.62 11.66
N ALA A 508 14.12 22.74 11.72
CA ALA A 508 13.60 23.41 10.53
C ALA A 508 13.57 24.93 10.73
N GLU A 509 14.52 25.62 10.13
CA GLU A 509 14.41 27.06 9.93
C GLU A 509 13.60 27.36 8.66
N GLN A 510 12.62 28.26 8.74
CA GLN A 510 11.81 28.72 7.59
C GLN A 510 11.04 27.60 6.86
N LEU A 511 10.48 26.66 7.61
CA LEU A 511 9.63 25.60 7.08
C LEU A 511 8.32 26.16 6.47
N SER A 512 7.98 25.79 5.23
CA SER A 512 6.65 26.06 4.67
C SER A 512 5.77 24.84 4.85
N ALA A 513 4.69 24.94 5.62
CA ALA A 513 3.78 23.85 5.94
C ALA A 513 2.31 24.32 5.89
N THR A 514 1.98 25.12 4.87
CA THR A 514 0.65 25.69 4.73
C THR A 514 -0.37 24.63 4.35
N ALA A 515 -1.59 24.74 4.91
CA ALA A 515 -2.71 23.85 4.62
C ALA A 515 -2.41 22.33 4.75
N ILE A 516 -1.46 21.95 5.61
CA ILE A 516 -1.18 20.53 5.88
C ILE A 516 -2.34 19.88 6.64
N THR A 517 -2.50 18.56 6.49
CA THR A 517 -3.33 17.75 7.38
C THR A 517 -2.43 16.97 8.32
N ALA A 518 -2.41 17.32 9.60
CA ALA A 518 -1.44 16.82 10.57
C ALA A 518 -2.06 16.62 11.95
N THR A 519 -3.27 16.06 11.97
CA THR A 519 -3.93 15.65 13.22
C THR A 519 -3.04 14.67 13.99
N GLY A 520 -2.85 14.91 15.28
CA GLY A 520 -2.01 14.07 16.14
C GLY A 520 -0.50 14.13 15.82
N LEU A 521 -0.03 15.17 15.12
CA LEU A 521 1.39 15.38 14.85
C LEU A 521 2.18 15.49 16.16
N MET A 522 3.29 14.76 16.28
CA MET A 522 4.20 14.92 17.42
C MET A 522 5.37 15.80 17.04
N ALA A 523 5.35 17.04 17.51
CA ALA A 523 6.41 18.02 17.31
C ALA A 523 7.17 18.34 18.60
N GLY A 524 7.16 17.41 19.56
CA GLY A 524 7.82 17.61 20.85
C GLY A 524 9.31 17.88 20.71
N ARG A 525 9.83 18.92 21.38
CA ARG A 525 11.25 19.37 21.28
C ARG A 525 11.71 19.75 19.87
N ALA A 526 10.79 19.88 18.90
CA ALA A 526 11.15 20.31 17.56
C ALA A 526 11.62 21.78 17.59
N ASN A 527 12.59 22.11 16.75
CA ASN A 527 13.08 23.46 16.56
C ASN A 527 12.55 23.98 15.21
N LEU A 528 11.46 24.74 15.25
CA LEU A 528 10.68 25.16 14.08
C LEU A 528 10.47 26.70 14.06
N PRO A 529 11.52 27.53 14.24
CA PRO A 529 11.36 28.98 14.25
C PRO A 529 10.93 29.46 12.87
N HIS A 530 10.02 30.44 12.85
CA HIS A 530 9.46 31.03 11.63
C HIS A 530 8.77 30.04 10.69
N ALA A 531 8.38 28.85 11.17
CA ALA A 531 7.62 27.89 10.41
C ALA A 531 6.21 28.41 10.08
N ASN A 532 5.72 28.13 8.86
CA ASN A 532 4.41 28.57 8.42
C ASN A 532 3.40 27.43 8.37
N PHE A 533 2.51 27.39 9.36
CA PHE A 533 1.39 26.46 9.51
C PHE A 533 0.03 27.11 9.15
N SER A 534 0.02 28.18 8.35
CA SER A 534 -1.22 28.85 7.95
C SER A 534 -2.23 27.87 7.32
N GLY A 535 -3.45 27.83 7.84
CA GLY A 535 -4.53 26.97 7.37
C GLY A 535 -4.35 25.47 7.65
N ALA A 536 -3.35 25.09 8.45
CA ALA A 536 -3.09 23.69 8.78
C ALA A 536 -4.18 23.07 9.68
N LEU A 537 -4.43 21.77 9.51
CA LEU A 537 -5.29 20.97 10.40
C LEU A 537 -4.39 20.24 11.41
N LEU A 538 -4.24 20.82 12.59
CA LEU A 538 -3.28 20.42 13.63
C LEU A 538 -3.98 20.03 14.94
N SER A 539 -5.25 19.63 14.88
CA SER A 539 -5.95 19.13 16.07
C SER A 539 -5.18 17.98 16.72
N LEU A 540 -5.12 17.93 18.05
CA LEU A 540 -4.37 16.94 18.82
C LEU A 540 -2.83 16.96 18.60
N ALA A 541 -2.28 17.96 17.91
CA ALA A 541 -0.84 18.06 17.72
C ALA A 541 -0.12 18.38 19.05
N ASP A 542 1.08 17.81 19.25
CA ASP A 542 1.89 18.04 20.44
C ASP A 542 3.15 18.83 20.12
N PHE A 543 3.16 20.11 20.48
CA PHE A 543 4.31 21.01 20.36
C PHE A 543 5.07 21.19 21.68
N SER A 544 4.91 20.28 22.65
CA SER A 544 5.53 20.43 23.96
C SER A 544 7.07 20.52 23.87
N ASP A 545 7.66 21.46 24.60
CA ASP A 545 9.09 21.77 24.58
C ASP A 545 9.64 22.21 23.21
N ALA A 546 8.78 22.51 22.22
CA ALA A 546 9.19 22.97 20.91
C ALA A 546 9.59 24.46 20.91
N ASP A 547 10.47 24.83 19.99
CA ASP A 547 10.74 26.21 19.62
C ASP A 547 9.93 26.59 18.39
N LEU A 548 8.91 27.42 18.59
CA LEU A 548 7.98 27.94 17.59
C LEU A 548 8.10 29.46 17.43
N ARG A 549 9.22 30.08 17.86
CA ARG A 549 9.35 31.54 17.80
C ARG A 549 9.13 32.08 16.39
N GLY A 550 8.26 33.07 16.25
CA GLY A 550 7.88 33.68 14.98
C GLY A 550 7.09 32.76 14.04
N ALA A 551 6.62 31.60 14.50
CA ALA A 551 5.81 30.68 13.69
C ALA A 551 4.40 31.24 13.41
N GLN A 552 3.86 30.87 12.26
CA GLN A 552 2.60 31.39 11.71
C GLN A 552 1.52 30.32 11.75
N PHE A 553 0.42 30.56 12.47
CA PHE A 553 -0.74 29.65 12.61
C PHE A 553 -2.04 30.29 12.12
N GLU A 554 -2.00 31.25 11.20
CA GLU A 554 -3.20 31.93 10.73
C GLU A 554 -4.21 30.94 10.14
N ARG A 555 -5.45 30.95 10.66
CA ARG A 555 -6.53 30.03 10.27
C ARG A 555 -6.23 28.54 10.50
N ALA A 556 -5.21 28.19 11.29
CA ALA A 556 -4.95 26.80 11.65
C ALA A 556 -6.03 26.26 12.60
N GLN A 557 -6.32 24.97 12.52
CA GLN A 557 -7.16 24.27 13.51
C GLN A 557 -6.24 23.60 14.53
N LEU A 558 -6.31 24.03 15.79
CA LEU A 558 -5.44 23.59 16.89
C LEU A 558 -6.26 23.04 18.07
N ASP A 559 -7.46 22.52 17.80
CA ASP A 559 -8.33 21.95 18.83
C ASP A 559 -7.59 20.81 19.55
N ASP A 560 -7.55 20.85 20.89
CA ASP A 560 -6.82 19.90 21.74
C ASP A 560 -5.28 19.83 21.47
N ALA A 561 -4.69 20.83 20.81
CA ALA A 561 -3.24 20.88 20.60
C ALA A 561 -2.48 21.27 21.89
N ARG A 562 -1.31 20.66 22.12
CA ARG A 562 -0.49 20.87 23.32
C ARG A 562 0.69 21.79 23.05
N PHE A 563 0.92 22.72 23.97
CA PHE A 563 2.01 23.70 23.92
C PHE A 563 2.80 23.78 25.26
N TYR A 564 2.96 22.65 25.96
CA TYR A 564 3.59 22.64 27.27
C TYR A 564 5.09 22.99 27.16
N ARG A 565 5.53 24.06 27.84
CA ARG A 565 6.92 24.59 27.80
C ARG A 565 7.41 24.92 26.38
N THR A 566 6.50 25.26 25.47
CA THR A 566 6.83 25.72 24.12
C THR A 566 7.31 27.17 24.14
N LEU A 567 8.34 27.49 23.35
CA LEU A 567 8.75 28.87 23.07
C LEU A 567 7.98 29.38 21.86
N ALA A 568 7.07 30.34 22.03
CA ALA A 568 6.20 30.85 20.96
C ALA A 568 6.20 32.39 20.88
N ASP A 569 7.34 33.00 21.23
CA ASP A 569 7.50 34.45 21.11
C ASP A 569 7.34 34.87 19.65
N ASP A 570 6.63 35.99 19.40
CA ASP A 570 6.36 36.53 18.06
C ASP A 570 5.55 35.61 17.12
N SER A 571 5.01 34.48 17.61
CA SER A 571 4.14 33.61 16.83
C SER A 571 2.75 34.22 16.62
N THR A 572 2.12 33.95 15.47
CA THR A 572 0.81 34.50 15.11
C THR A 572 -0.26 33.41 15.09
N PHE A 573 -1.44 33.70 15.64
CA PHE A 573 -2.58 32.76 15.72
C PHE A 573 -3.87 33.35 15.13
N ALA A 574 -3.75 34.30 14.20
CA ALA A 574 -4.92 35.06 13.74
C ALA A 574 -5.96 34.13 13.09
N LYS A 575 -7.16 34.09 13.66
CA LYS A 575 -8.29 33.24 13.23
C LYS A 575 -8.02 31.73 13.36
N ALA A 576 -7.04 31.31 14.16
CA ALA A 576 -6.88 29.91 14.52
C ALA A 576 -8.00 29.45 15.47
N THR A 577 -8.34 28.16 15.45
CA THR A 577 -9.18 27.56 16.50
C THR A 577 -8.28 26.95 17.57
N LEU A 578 -8.51 27.31 18.83
CA LEU A 578 -7.84 26.76 20.00
C LEU A 578 -8.96 26.45 21.00
N THR A 579 -9.29 25.18 21.19
CA THR A 579 -10.29 24.72 22.17
C THR A 579 -9.72 23.66 23.09
#